data_AF-A0A963PF24-F1
#
_entry.id   AF-A0A963PF24-F1
#
_cell.length_a   1.000
_cell.length_b   1.000
_cell.length_c   1.000
_cell.angle_alpha   90.00
_cell.angle_beta   90.00
_cell.angle_gamma   90.00
#
_symmetry.space_group_name_H-M   'P 1'
#
loop_
_entity.id
_entity.type
_entity.pdbx_description
1 polymer ?
#
loop_
_entity_poly.entity_id
_entity_poly.type
_entity_poly.pdbx_seq_one_letter_code
_entity_poly.pdbx_strand_id
1 'polypeptide(L)'
;MNAEAVTASNRYDIAIHISVSDRAMLWRAAAAYALTFSECDDIDIEDMLGLMEDPSVADCIAMLVGPRDLPGCTYEAFAIVPAQSAAASAEGARKRTSRPAGAAYMTDLKSKISAKHSAGGK
;
A
#
# COMPACT_ATOMS: atom_id res chain seq x y z
N MET A 1 -48.61 -9.22 -13.77
CA MET A 1 -47.52 -9.45 -14.73
C MET A 1 -46.47 -8.39 -14.44
N ASN A 2 -45.19 -8.62 -14.15
CA ASN A 2 -44.40 -9.75 -13.70
C ASN A 2 -43.31 -9.13 -12.83
N ALA A 3 -42.95 -9.82 -11.74
CA ALA A 3 -41.84 -9.44 -10.89
C ALA A 3 -40.55 -9.44 -11.73
N GLU A 4 -39.86 -8.30 -11.77
CA GLU A 4 -38.48 -8.23 -12.24
C GLU A 4 -37.68 -9.16 -11.33
N ALA A 5 -37.28 -10.32 -11.86
CA ALA A 5 -36.35 -11.19 -11.20
C ALA A 5 -35.05 -10.40 -11.05
N VAL A 6 -34.83 -9.87 -9.86
CA VAL A 6 -33.51 -9.38 -9.43
C VAL A 6 -32.60 -10.60 -9.52
N THR A 7 -31.92 -10.77 -10.64
CA THR A 7 -30.83 -11.72 -10.75
C THR A 7 -29.80 -11.23 -9.76
N ALA A 8 -29.72 -11.86 -8.59
CA ALA A 8 -28.72 -11.55 -7.59
C ALA A 8 -27.35 -11.74 -8.25
N SER A 9 -26.72 -10.64 -8.65
CA SER A 9 -25.36 -10.65 -9.18
C SER A 9 -24.45 -11.17 -8.08
N ASN A 10 -24.04 -12.43 -8.22
CA ASN A 10 -23.26 -13.11 -7.21
C ASN A 10 -21.81 -12.65 -7.36
N ARG A 11 -21.52 -11.49 -6.76
CA ARG A 11 -20.19 -10.90 -6.77
C ARG A 11 -19.34 -11.60 -5.71
N TYR A 12 -18.16 -12.04 -6.14
CA TYR A 12 -17.16 -12.66 -5.26
C TYR A 12 -15.86 -11.88 -5.36
N ASP A 13 -15.33 -11.47 -4.21
CA ASP A 13 -14.03 -10.82 -4.11
C ASP A 13 -12.98 -11.87 -3.69
N ILE A 14 -11.96 -12.06 -4.52
CA ILE A 14 -10.86 -13.02 -4.29
C ILE A 14 -9.59 -12.21 -3.99
N ALA A 15 -8.98 -12.45 -2.83
CA ALA A 15 -7.71 -11.84 -2.42
C ALA A 15 -6.63 -12.92 -2.31
N ILE A 16 -5.51 -12.73 -3.01
CA ILE A 16 -4.37 -13.65 -3.00
C ILE A 16 -3.13 -12.89 -2.55
N HIS A 17 -2.45 -13.41 -1.52
CA HIS A 17 -1.18 -12.87 -1.04
C HIS A 17 -0.03 -13.74 -1.54
N ILE A 18 0.93 -13.12 -2.22
CA ILE A 18 2.07 -13.81 -2.84
C ILE A 18 3.37 -13.25 -2.27
N SER A 19 4.22 -14.13 -1.77
CA SER A 19 5.58 -13.81 -1.34
C SER A 19 6.57 -14.32 -2.37
N VAL A 20 7.40 -13.44 -2.91
CA VAL A 20 8.42 -13.80 -3.91
C VAL A 20 9.74 -14.08 -3.22
N SER A 21 10.20 -15.33 -3.28
CA SER A 21 11.50 -15.74 -2.72
C SER A 21 12.64 -15.67 -3.74
N ASP A 22 12.35 -15.85 -5.02
CA ASP A 22 13.34 -15.82 -6.11
C ASP A 22 12.80 -15.02 -7.30
N ARG A 23 13.40 -13.85 -7.53
CA ARG A 23 13.00 -12.94 -8.60
C ARG A 23 13.45 -13.42 -9.99
N ALA A 24 14.59 -14.09 -10.07
CA ALA A 24 15.11 -14.59 -11.35
C ALA A 24 14.28 -15.77 -11.86
N MET A 25 13.85 -16.67 -10.97
CA MET A 25 12.90 -17.72 -11.32
C MET A 25 11.55 -17.15 -11.74
N LEU A 26 11.05 -16.14 -11.02
CA LEU A 26 9.78 -15.48 -11.36
C LEU A 26 9.84 -14.86 -12.78
N TRP A 27 10.91 -14.11 -13.08
CA TRP A 27 11.11 -13.50 -14.39
C TRP A 27 11.17 -14.55 -15.50
N ARG A 28 11.94 -15.63 -15.31
CA ARG A 28 12.04 -16.71 -16.32
C ARG A 28 10.69 -17.39 -16.59
N ALA A 29 9.89 -17.61 -15.54
CA ALA A 29 8.55 -18.18 -15.70
C ALA A 29 7.63 -17.22 -16.46
N ALA A 30 7.68 -15.93 -16.14
CA ALA A 30 6.89 -14.91 -16.84
C ALA A 30 7.32 -14.75 -18.30
N ALA A 31 8.62 -14.72 -18.59
CA ALA A 31 9.17 -14.67 -19.94
C ALA A 31 8.77 -15.92 -20.76
N ALA A 32 8.89 -17.11 -20.17
CA ALA A 32 8.46 -18.35 -20.83
C ALA A 32 6.96 -18.35 -21.15
N TYR A 33 6.15 -17.74 -20.29
CA TYR A 33 4.72 -17.56 -20.55
C TYR A 33 4.46 -16.50 -21.64
N ALA A 34 5.21 -15.39 -21.63
CA ALA A 34 5.11 -14.35 -22.65
C ALA A 34 5.41 -14.90 -24.06
N LEU A 35 6.40 -15.78 -24.18
CA LEU A 35 6.74 -16.47 -25.42
C LEU A 35 5.66 -17.42 -25.95
N THR A 36 4.64 -17.75 -25.14
CA THR A 36 3.49 -18.52 -25.64
C THR A 36 2.54 -17.67 -26.48
N PHE A 37 2.63 -16.34 -26.39
CA PHE A 37 1.91 -15.41 -27.26
C PHE A 37 2.70 -15.24 -28.56
N SER A 38 2.03 -15.44 -29.69
CA SER A 38 2.67 -15.55 -31.02
C SER A 38 3.30 -14.27 -31.56
N GLU A 39 3.21 -13.17 -30.82
CA GLU A 39 3.60 -11.81 -31.22
C GLU A 39 4.53 -11.12 -30.21
N CYS A 40 5.09 -11.87 -29.26
CA CYS A 40 5.99 -11.32 -28.23
C CYS A 40 7.44 -11.70 -28.55
N ASP A 41 8.27 -10.71 -28.89
CA ASP A 41 9.71 -10.88 -29.06
C ASP A 41 10.47 -10.62 -27.74
N ASP A 42 11.74 -11.03 -27.64
CA ASP A 42 12.55 -10.85 -26.42
C ASP A 42 12.65 -9.38 -25.96
N ILE A 43 12.64 -8.43 -26.90
CA ILE A 43 12.67 -6.99 -26.61
C ILE A 43 11.37 -6.54 -25.93
N ASP A 44 10.22 -7.03 -26.37
CA ASP A 44 8.93 -6.70 -25.76
C ASP A 44 8.82 -7.31 -24.36
N ILE A 45 9.42 -8.48 -24.15
CA ILE A 45 9.49 -9.11 -22.84
C ILE A 45 10.32 -8.28 -21.86
N GLU A 46 11.48 -7.77 -22.29
CA GLU A 46 12.32 -6.91 -21.44
C GLU A 46 11.66 -5.54 -21.17
N ASP A 47 10.92 -4.98 -22.12
CA ASP A 47 10.14 -3.74 -21.92
C ASP A 47 9.01 -3.92 -20.90
N MET A 48 8.28 -5.04 -20.98
CA MET A 48 7.17 -5.33 -20.07
C MET A 48 7.61 -5.82 -18.69
N LEU A 49 8.57 -6.74 -18.62
CA LEU A 49 8.96 -7.40 -17.37
C LEU A 49 10.19 -6.79 -16.71
N GLY A 50 10.87 -5.85 -17.39
CA GLY A 50 12.18 -5.37 -17.00
C GLY A 50 13.30 -6.37 -17.31
N LEU A 51 14.54 -5.95 -17.10
CA LEU A 51 15.73 -6.79 -17.29
C LEU A 51 15.76 -7.91 -16.25
N MET A 52 16.38 -9.04 -16.59
CA MET A 52 16.54 -10.15 -15.64
C MET A 52 17.28 -9.76 -14.34
N GLU A 53 18.18 -8.77 -14.42
CA GLU A 53 18.96 -8.25 -13.28
C GLU A 53 18.13 -7.37 -12.33
N ASP A 54 17.11 -6.68 -12.85
CA ASP A 54 16.17 -5.86 -12.10
C ASP A 54 14.74 -6.05 -12.63
N PRO A 55 14.12 -7.22 -12.38
CA PRO A 55 12.83 -7.54 -12.96
C PRO A 55 11.72 -6.79 -12.22
N SER A 56 10.74 -6.28 -12.98
CA SER A 56 9.50 -5.77 -12.42
C SER A 56 8.67 -6.92 -11.86
N VAL A 57 8.78 -7.10 -10.54
CA VAL A 57 8.07 -8.16 -9.81
C VAL A 57 6.55 -8.05 -9.99
N ALA A 58 6.02 -6.83 -10.04
CA ALA A 58 4.59 -6.59 -10.20
C ALA A 58 4.10 -7.09 -11.57
N ASP A 59 4.80 -6.75 -12.65
CA ASP A 59 4.44 -7.16 -14.01
C ASP A 59 4.66 -8.65 -14.23
N CYS A 60 5.71 -9.24 -13.65
CA CYS A 60 5.90 -10.69 -13.69
C CYS A 60 4.73 -11.45 -13.02
N ILE A 61 4.25 -10.95 -11.86
CA ILE A 61 3.08 -11.53 -11.19
C ILE A 61 1.82 -11.29 -12.03
N ALA A 62 1.64 -10.10 -12.60
CA ALA A 62 0.51 -9.79 -13.46
C ALA A 62 0.41 -10.74 -14.65
N MET A 63 1.54 -11.01 -15.28
CA MET A 63 1.64 -11.89 -16.43
C MET A 63 1.24 -13.33 -16.08
N LEU A 64 1.65 -13.84 -14.92
CA LEU A 64 1.42 -15.23 -14.51
C LEU A 64 0.07 -15.47 -13.82
N VAL A 65 -0.36 -14.50 -13.01
CA VAL A 65 -1.57 -14.58 -12.15
C VAL A 65 -2.74 -13.84 -12.77
N GLY A 66 -2.51 -13.16 -13.90
CA GLY A 66 -3.55 -12.51 -14.68
C GLY A 66 -4.76 -13.45 -14.87
N PRO A 67 -5.98 -12.91 -14.73
CA PRO A 67 -7.18 -13.72 -14.82
C PRO A 67 -7.25 -14.39 -16.19
N ARG A 68 -7.20 -15.72 -16.19
CA ARG A 68 -7.49 -16.52 -17.39
C ARG A 68 -8.98 -16.51 -17.64
N ASP A 69 -9.39 -16.70 -18.89
CA ASP A 69 -10.81 -16.87 -19.23
C ASP A 69 -11.46 -17.92 -18.33
N LEU A 70 -12.41 -17.46 -17.50
CA LEU A 70 -13.19 -18.30 -16.61
C LEU A 70 -14.62 -18.39 -17.19
N PRO A 71 -15.03 -19.56 -17.71
CA PRO A 71 -16.31 -19.69 -18.41
C PRO A 71 -17.49 -19.22 -17.57
N GLY A 72 -18.26 -18.28 -18.12
CA GLY A 72 -19.44 -17.72 -17.43
C GLY A 72 -19.13 -16.65 -16.38
N CYS A 73 -17.87 -16.23 -16.26
CA CYS A 73 -17.46 -15.14 -15.38
C CYS A 73 -17.00 -13.93 -16.19
N THR A 74 -17.18 -12.75 -15.60
CA THR A 74 -16.65 -11.49 -16.14
C THR A 74 -15.86 -10.83 -15.03
N TYR A 75 -14.65 -10.38 -15.35
CA TYR A 75 -13.80 -9.69 -14.40
C TYR A 75 -14.17 -8.20 -14.37
N GLU A 76 -14.68 -7.70 -13.24
CA GLU A 76 -14.98 -6.27 -13.08
C GLU A 76 -13.70 -5.45 -12.83
N ALA A 77 -12.73 -6.02 -12.11
CA ALA A 77 -11.45 -5.38 -11.82
C ALA A 77 -10.37 -6.44 -11.54
N PHE A 78 -9.15 -6.16 -12.00
CA PHE A 78 -7.94 -6.88 -11.60
C PHE A 78 -6.89 -5.85 -11.19
N ALA A 79 -6.35 -5.99 -9.98
CA ALA A 79 -5.38 -5.05 -9.44
C ALA A 79 -4.31 -5.79 -8.63
N ILE A 80 -3.05 -5.41 -8.85
CA ILE A 80 -1.91 -5.86 -8.05
C ILE A 80 -1.46 -4.67 -7.22
N VAL A 81 -1.51 -4.83 -5.90
CA VAL A 81 -1.08 -3.80 -4.97
C VAL A 81 0.15 -4.32 -4.24
N PRO A 82 1.32 -3.66 -4.35
CA PRO A 82 2.48 -4.05 -3.57
C PRO A 82 2.14 -3.89 -2.09
N ALA A 83 2.46 -4.92 -1.29
CA ALA A 83 2.31 -4.83 0.15
C ALA A 83 3.15 -3.66 0.65
N GLN A 84 2.50 -2.61 1.13
CA GLN A 84 3.19 -1.47 1.72
C GLN A 84 3.95 -1.98 2.95
N SER A 85 5.28 -2.09 2.81
CA SER A 85 6.15 -2.34 3.96
C SER A 85 5.85 -1.27 5.00
N ALA A 86 5.38 -1.68 6.17
CA ALA A 86 5.00 -0.80 7.28
C ALA A 86 6.11 0.13 7.80
N ALA A 87 7.31 0.12 7.19
CA ALA A 87 8.45 0.95 7.55
C ALA A 87 8.31 2.44 7.14
N ALA A 88 7.48 2.79 6.15
CA ALA A 88 7.41 4.17 5.66
C ALA A 88 6.53 5.12 6.51
N SER A 89 5.69 4.59 7.41
CA SER A 89 4.79 5.43 8.22
C SER A 89 5.37 5.94 9.55
N ALA A 90 6.60 5.54 9.92
CA ALA A 90 7.22 5.99 11.18
C ALA A 90 8.05 7.30 11.05
N GLU A 91 8.49 7.69 9.84
CA GLU A 91 9.42 8.83 9.64
C GLU A 91 8.70 10.20 9.53
N GLY A 92 7.39 10.22 9.25
CA GLY A 92 6.63 11.47 9.06
C GLY A 92 6.24 12.22 10.34
N ALA A 93 6.29 11.56 11.51
CA ALA A 93 5.86 12.17 12.77
C ALA A 93 6.97 12.97 13.49
N ARG A 94 8.23 12.90 13.03
CA ARG A 94 9.40 13.41 13.78
C ARG A 94 9.83 14.86 13.45
N LYS A 95 9.19 15.52 12.48
CA LYS A 95 9.54 16.91 12.07
C LYS A 95 8.44 17.96 12.34
N ARG A 96 7.67 17.84 13.44
CA ARG A 96 6.68 18.85 13.86
C ARG A 96 6.87 19.42 15.27
N THR A 97 8.05 19.27 15.87
CA THR A 97 8.40 19.94 17.12
C THR A 97 9.67 20.77 16.97
N SER A 98 9.62 21.80 16.12
CA SER A 98 10.65 22.84 16.09
C SER A 98 10.04 24.22 15.81
N ARG A 99 9.45 24.80 16.87
CA ARG A 99 9.49 26.24 17.22
C ARG A 99 8.61 26.50 18.43
N PRO A 100 9.14 27.22 19.43
CA PRO A 100 8.41 28.43 19.82
C PRO A 100 9.34 29.63 19.74
N ALA A 101 9.01 30.55 18.83
CA ALA A 101 9.50 31.91 18.87
C ALA A 101 8.30 32.79 19.24
N GLY A 102 8.40 33.46 20.39
CA GLY A 102 7.83 34.80 20.60
C GLY A 102 6.38 34.92 21.08
N ALA A 103 6.26 35.27 22.37
CA ALA A 103 5.44 36.34 22.94
C ALA A 103 3.97 36.09 23.37
N ALA A 104 3.70 36.63 24.57
CA ALA A 104 2.42 36.85 25.26
C ALA A 104 1.75 35.58 25.83
N TYR A 105 1.60 35.40 27.14
CA TYR A 105 0.95 36.32 28.06
C TYR A 105 1.58 36.26 29.48
N MET A 106 2.08 37.41 29.94
CA MET A 106 2.04 37.77 31.36
C MET A 106 0.59 38.17 31.70
N THR A 107 -0.11 37.30 32.41
CA THR A 107 -1.15 37.67 33.39
C THR A 107 -0.91 36.73 34.57
N ASP A 108 0.00 37.09 35.46
CA ASP A 108 -0.24 37.93 36.64
C ASP A 108 -1.03 37.19 37.75
N LEU A 109 -0.30 36.99 38.85
CA LEU A 109 -0.78 37.03 40.23
C LEU A 109 -1.87 36.04 40.70
N LYS A 110 -1.46 34.79 40.97
CA LYS A 110 -1.93 34.11 42.20
C LYS A 110 -0.95 33.13 42.86
N SER A 111 0.33 33.15 42.45
CA SER A 111 1.44 32.41 43.10
C SER A 111 2.04 33.09 44.33
N LYS A 112 1.28 33.96 45.03
CA LYS A 112 1.74 34.66 46.27
C LYS A 112 1.00 34.23 47.55
N ILE A 113 0.30 33.10 47.55
CA ILE A 113 -0.43 32.63 48.75
C ILE A 113 0.38 31.61 49.58
N SER A 114 1.51 31.06 49.08
CA SER A 114 2.13 29.89 49.74
C SER A 114 3.57 30.06 50.24
N ALA A 115 4.13 31.27 50.31
CA ALA A 115 5.51 31.45 50.78
C ALA A 115 5.76 32.79 51.48
N LYS A 116 5.06 33.06 52.58
CA LYS A 116 5.62 33.85 53.69
C LYS A 116 4.88 33.51 54.98
N HIS A 117 5.56 32.69 55.79
CA HIS A 117 5.73 32.91 57.23
C HIS A 117 4.45 33.18 58.04
N SER A 118 3.94 32.25 58.85
CA SER A 118 4.64 31.69 60.03
C SER A 118 5.43 32.76 60.79
N ALA A 119 4.73 33.59 61.56
CA ALA A 119 5.26 34.28 62.74
C ALA A 119 4.10 34.74 63.67
N GLY A 120 3.95 34.06 64.81
CA GLY A 120 3.27 34.50 66.05
C GLY A 120 1.74 34.56 66.00
N GLY A 121 0.96 33.87 66.83
CA GLY A 121 1.21 33.46 68.22
C GLY A 121 0.65 34.51 69.17
N LYS A 122 -0.61 34.29 69.59
CA LYS A 122 -1.36 34.86 70.73
C LYS A 122 -0.97 36.24 71.25
#